data_AF-A0A285KQQ2-F1
#
_entry.id   AF-A0A285KQQ2-F1
#
_cell.length_a   1.000
_cell.length_b   1.000
_cell.length_c   1.000
_cell.angle_alpha   90.00
_cell.angle_beta   90.00
_cell.angle_gamma   90.00
#
_symmetry.space_group_name_H-M   'P 1'
#
loop_
_entity.id
_entity.type
_entity.pdbx_description
1 polymer ?
#
loop_
_entity_poly.entity_id
_entity_poly.type
_entity_poly.pdbx_seq_one_letter_code
_entity_poly.pdbx_strand_id
1 'polypeptide(L)'
;MPQYRPSAPELLTALAELLEDTLLPELPEGLRHSARVGANVARILRREWEALPPERTIAAAPDEIGDAELDPISWQALVDVVRRDLAVAKPGYDSWERE
;
A
#
# COMPACT_ATOMS: atom_id res chain seq x y z
N MET A 1 -2.46 -9.06 24.13
CA MET A 1 -1.29 -9.56 23.37
C MET A 1 -1.30 -8.85 22.02
N PRO A 2 -0.21 -8.21 21.59
CA PRO A 2 -0.17 -7.57 20.28
C PRO A 2 -0.41 -8.62 19.19
N GLN A 3 -1.37 -8.35 18.30
CA GLN A 3 -1.68 -9.21 17.17
C GLN A 3 -0.54 -9.10 16.14
N TYR A 4 -0.06 -10.23 15.61
CA TYR A 4 0.93 -10.20 14.54
C TYR A 4 0.36 -9.48 13.33
N ARG A 5 1.05 -8.43 12.87
CA ARG A 5 0.70 -7.64 11.69
C ARG A 5 1.84 -7.77 10.68
N PRO A 6 1.65 -8.50 9.57
CA PRO A 6 2.68 -8.65 8.56
C PRO A 6 2.97 -7.31 7.88
N SER A 7 4.23 -7.11 7.54
CA SER A 7 4.75 -5.95 6.81
C SER A 7 4.42 -6.03 5.30
N ALA A 8 4.50 -4.89 4.61
CA ALA A 8 4.29 -4.85 3.17
C ALA A 8 5.26 -5.77 2.37
N PRO A 9 6.57 -5.83 2.69
CA PRO A 9 7.49 -6.77 2.03
C PRO A 9 7.14 -8.24 2.24
N GLU A 10 6.67 -8.61 3.45
CA GLU A 10 6.21 -9.97 3.74
C GLU A 10 4.98 -10.32 2.90
N LEU A 11 3.99 -9.42 2.83
CA LEU A 11 2.79 -9.63 2.01
C LEU A 11 3.08 -9.71 0.51
N LEU A 12 3.97 -8.85 0.01
CA LEU A 12 4.38 -8.85 -1.40
C LEU A 12 5.16 -10.12 -1.77
N THR A 13 5.96 -10.65 -0.84
CA THR A 13 6.65 -11.93 -1.01
C THR A 13 5.66 -13.08 -1.07
N ALA A 14 4.74 -13.16 -0.10
CA ALA A 14 3.70 -14.19 -0.06
C ALA A 14 2.80 -14.15 -1.32
N LEU A 15 2.49 -12.96 -1.84
CA LEU A 15 1.72 -12.81 -3.08
C LEU A 15 2.48 -13.35 -4.30
N ALA A 16 3.78 -13.09 -4.40
CA ALA A 16 4.60 -13.60 -5.50
C ALA A 16 4.67 -15.15 -5.47
N GLU A 17 4.88 -15.73 -4.30
CA GLU A 17 4.91 -17.18 -4.08
C GLU A 17 3.54 -17.82 -4.38
N LEU A 18 2.44 -17.21 -3.93
CA LEU A 18 1.09 -17.69 -4.28
C LEU A 18 0.89 -17.74 -5.80
N LEU A 19 1.25 -16.66 -6.50
CA LEU A 19 1.06 -16.57 -7.95
C LEU A 19 1.93 -17.56 -8.72
N GLU A 20 3.18 -17.78 -8.30
CA GLU A 20 4.16 -18.59 -9.04
C GLU A 20 4.19 -20.06 -8.61
N ASP A 21 4.13 -20.35 -7.32
CA ASP A 21 4.32 -21.70 -6.80
C ASP A 21 2.99 -22.44 -6.66
N THR A 22 1.90 -21.71 -6.39
CA THR A 22 0.58 -22.32 -6.17
C THR A 22 -0.33 -22.18 -7.39
N LEU A 23 -0.50 -20.97 -7.93
CA LEU A 23 -1.50 -20.71 -8.98
C LEU A 23 -0.98 -21.03 -10.39
N LEU A 24 0.24 -20.64 -10.72
CA LEU A 24 0.83 -20.88 -12.04
C LEU A 24 0.72 -22.33 -12.56
N PRO A 25 1.01 -23.39 -11.77
CA PRO A 25 0.89 -24.77 -12.25
C PRO A 25 -0.57 -25.18 -12.55
N GLU A 26 -1.52 -24.65 -11.78
CA GLU A 26 -2.95 -24.97 -11.88
C GLU A 26 -3.69 -24.13 -12.93
N LEU A 27 -3.07 -23.04 -13.42
CA LEU A 27 -3.70 -22.14 -14.37
C LEU A 27 -3.69 -22.69 -15.81
N PRO A 28 -4.77 -22.44 -16.58
CA PRO A 28 -4.80 -22.64 -18.03
C PRO A 28 -3.65 -21.88 -18.70
N GLU A 29 -3.14 -22.40 -19.82
CA GLU A 29 -1.96 -21.86 -20.51
C GLU A 29 -2.07 -20.35 -20.79
N GLY A 30 -3.24 -19.89 -21.24
CA GLY A 30 -3.49 -18.47 -21.54
C GLY A 30 -3.40 -17.52 -20.35
N LEU A 31 -3.46 -18.01 -19.11
CA LEU A 31 -3.36 -17.20 -17.88
C LEU A 31 -2.01 -17.29 -17.19
N ARG A 32 -1.15 -18.25 -17.58
CA ARG A 32 0.16 -18.46 -16.94
C ARG A 32 1.09 -17.26 -17.09
N HIS A 33 1.07 -16.62 -18.26
CA HIS A 33 1.85 -15.42 -18.48
C HIS A 33 1.44 -14.30 -17.51
N SER A 34 0.13 -14.07 -17.36
CA SER A 34 -0.41 -13.08 -16.43
C SER A 34 -0.01 -13.36 -14.98
N ALA A 35 -0.01 -14.63 -14.55
CA ALA A 35 0.44 -15.01 -13.21
C ALA A 35 1.93 -14.68 -13.00
N ARG A 36 2.80 -15.00 -13.97
CA ARG A 36 4.23 -14.64 -13.92
C ARG A 36 4.44 -13.13 -13.88
N VAL A 37 3.68 -12.38 -14.66
CA VAL A 37 3.72 -10.91 -14.66
C VAL A 37 3.33 -10.39 -13.28
N GLY A 38 2.24 -10.89 -12.69
CA GLY A 38 1.80 -10.51 -11.34
C GLY A 38 2.86 -10.79 -10.28
N ALA A 39 3.47 -11.97 -10.29
CA ALA A 39 4.55 -12.32 -9.35
C ALA A 39 5.76 -11.37 -9.51
N ASN A 40 6.12 -11.04 -10.75
CA ASN A 40 7.19 -10.08 -11.02
C ASN A 40 6.85 -8.66 -10.55
N VAL A 41 5.61 -8.19 -10.75
CA VAL A 41 5.15 -6.89 -10.24
C VAL A 41 5.24 -6.85 -8.72
N ALA A 42 4.79 -7.90 -8.02
CA ALA A 42 4.91 -7.98 -6.56
C ALA A 42 6.38 -7.87 -6.09
N ARG A 43 7.31 -8.53 -6.79
CA ARG A 43 8.76 -8.43 -6.50
C ARG A 43 9.33 -7.05 -6.78
N ILE A 44 8.89 -6.38 -7.85
CA ILE A 44 9.30 -4.99 -8.14
C ILE A 44 8.83 -4.09 -7.00
N LEU A 45 7.54 -4.15 -6.65
CA LEU A 45 6.98 -3.33 -5.57
C LEU A 45 7.69 -3.57 -4.23
N ARG A 46 8.09 -4.81 -3.94
CA ARG A 46 8.87 -5.11 -2.73
C ARG A 46 10.22 -4.40 -2.74
N ARG A 47 10.96 -4.48 -3.86
CA ARG A 47 12.25 -3.81 -4.00
C ARG A 47 12.12 -2.28 -3.90
N GLU A 48 11.10 -1.72 -4.54
CA GLU A 48 10.82 -0.29 -4.44
C GLU A 48 10.50 0.12 -3.00
N TRP A 49 9.69 -0.68 -2.28
CA TRP A 49 9.38 -0.45 -0.87
C TRP A 49 10.63 -0.45 0.01
N GLU A 50 11.50 -1.45 -0.16
CA GLU A 50 12.76 -1.58 0.58
C GLU A 50 13.76 -0.46 0.24
N ALA A 51 13.63 0.16 -0.95
CA ALA A 51 14.46 1.27 -1.40
C ALA A 51 13.93 2.64 -0.96
N LEU A 52 12.72 2.73 -0.40
CA LEU A 52 12.18 4.00 0.10
C LEU A 52 13.02 4.51 1.28
N PRO A 53 13.32 5.82 1.35
CA PRO A 53 13.93 6.39 2.54
C PRO A 53 13.00 6.19 3.74
N PRO A 54 13.54 5.94 4.95
CA PRO A 54 12.74 5.65 6.15
C PRO A 54 11.73 6.76 6.46
N GLU A 55 12.02 8.00 6.03
CA GLU A 55 11.23 9.22 6.17
C GLU A 55 9.91 9.21 5.35
N ARG A 56 9.79 8.32 4.36
CA ARG A 56 8.56 8.09 3.56
C ARG A 56 7.73 6.91 4.05
N THR A 57 8.17 6.21 5.08
CA THR A 57 7.28 5.29 5.81
C THR A 57 6.22 6.18 6.44
N ILE A 58 5.04 6.17 5.84
CA ILE A 58 3.91 7.05 6.13
C ILE A 58 3.82 7.32 7.63
N ALA A 59 3.69 8.61 7.95
CA ALA A 59 3.47 9.16 9.28
C ALA A 59 2.66 8.21 10.17
N ALA A 60 3.07 8.14 11.44
CA ALA A 60 2.49 7.35 12.52
C ALA A 60 1.02 6.98 12.27
N ALA A 61 0.69 5.70 12.48
CA ALA A 61 -0.68 5.20 12.37
C ALA A 61 -1.64 6.20 13.04
N PRO A 62 -2.79 6.52 12.42
CA PRO A 62 -3.73 7.50 12.96
C PRO A 62 -4.14 7.21 14.42
N ASP A 63 -4.02 5.95 14.86
CA ASP A 63 -4.26 5.52 16.24
C ASP A 63 -3.27 6.09 17.28
N GLU A 64 -2.11 6.63 16.86
CA GLU A 64 -1.14 7.32 17.74
C GLU A 64 -1.35 8.84 17.79
N ILE A 65 -2.14 9.41 16.86
CA ILE A 65 -2.61 10.78 16.94
C ILE A 65 -3.84 10.73 17.85
N GLY A 66 -3.63 10.85 19.17
CA GLY A 66 -4.75 11.01 20.12
C GLY A 66 -5.61 12.24 19.79
N ASP A 67 -6.56 12.59 20.65
CA ASP A 67 -7.40 13.82 20.53
C ASP A 67 -6.60 15.14 20.63
N ALA A 68 -5.31 15.14 20.33
CA ALA A 68 -4.51 16.33 20.18
C ALA A 68 -5.07 17.15 19.01
N GLU A 69 -5.56 18.35 19.34
CA GLU A 69 -6.00 19.33 18.35
C GLU A 69 -4.82 19.65 17.42
N LEU A 70 -4.90 19.16 16.19
CA LEU A 70 -3.91 19.47 15.17
C LEU A 70 -4.00 20.98 14.88
N ASP A 71 -2.86 21.66 14.92
CA ASP A 71 -2.82 23.04 14.46
C ASP A 71 -3.22 23.11 12.97
N PRO A 72 -3.71 24.27 12.49
CA PRO A 72 -4.21 24.38 11.12
C PRO A 72 -3.20 24.01 10.02
N ILE A 73 -1.89 24.18 10.28
CA ILE A 73 -0.83 23.85 9.33
C ILE A 73 -0.65 22.33 9.27
N SER A 74 -0.59 21.67 10.42
CA SER A 74 -0.53 20.21 10.52
C SER A 74 -1.78 19.53 9.94
N TRP A 75 -2.96 20.11 10.18
CA TRP A 75 -4.21 19.64 9.58
C TRP A 75 -4.18 19.72 8.05
N GLN A 76 -3.73 20.85 7.49
CA GLN A 76 -3.66 21.01 6.03
C GLN A 76 -2.65 20.04 5.40
N ALA A 77 -1.50 19.83 6.05
CA ALA A 77 -0.51 18.87 5.59
C ALA A 77 -1.06 17.43 5.56
N LEU A 78 -1.85 17.04 6.57
CA LEU A 78 -2.53 15.75 6.60
C LEU A 78 -3.58 15.63 5.49
N VAL A 79 -4.41 16.65 5.30
CA VAL A 79 -5.41 16.71 4.22
C VAL A 79 -4.74 16.56 2.85
N ASP A 80 -3.60 17.20 2.62
CA ASP A 80 -2.88 17.10 1.34
C ASP A 80 -2.36 15.68 1.08
N VAL A 81 -1.91 14.97 2.11
CA VAL A 81 -1.51 13.55 2.00
C VAL A 81 -2.72 12.69 1.65
N VAL A 82 -3.81 12.83 2.39
CA VAL A 82 -5.04 12.05 2.15
C VAL A 82 -5.61 12.32 0.75
N ARG A 83 -5.57 13.57 0.27
CA ARG A 83 -6.02 13.91 -1.09
C ARG A 83 -5.16 13.24 -2.16
N ARG A 84 -3.83 13.18 -1.99
CA ARG A 84 -2.95 12.45 -2.92
C ARG A 84 -3.27 10.95 -2.95
N ASP A 85 -3.54 10.36 -1.78
CA ASP A 85 -3.92 8.95 -1.69
C ASP A 85 -5.28 8.70 -2.34
N LEU A 86 -6.26 9.58 -2.12
CA LEU A 86 -7.58 9.51 -2.73
C LEU A 86 -7.50 9.67 -4.26
N ALA A 87 -6.63 10.51 -4.79
CA ALA A 87 -6.47 10.67 -6.24
C ALA A 87 -6.07 9.36 -6.94
N VAL A 88 -5.40 8.45 -6.22
CA VAL A 88 -5.01 7.12 -6.72
C VAL A 88 -6.09 6.08 -6.41
N ALA A 89 -6.50 5.99 -5.14
CA ALA A 89 -7.38 4.92 -4.69
C ALA A 89 -8.85 5.13 -5.09
N LYS A 90 -9.31 6.38 -5.17
CA LYS A 90 -10.69 6.79 -5.49
C LYS A 90 -10.71 8.11 -6.28
N PRO A 91 -10.28 8.12 -7.56
CA PRO A 91 -10.19 9.34 -8.34
C PRO A 91 -11.48 10.16 -8.33
N GLY A 92 -11.39 11.47 -8.05
CA GLY A 92 -12.52 12.39 -7.94
C GLY A 92 -12.91 12.74 -6.50
N TYR A 93 -12.60 11.88 -5.52
CA TYR A 93 -12.83 12.15 -4.10
C TYR A 93 -11.76 13.06 -3.48
N ASP A 94 -10.63 13.23 -4.15
CA ASP A 94 -9.53 14.12 -3.76
C ASP A 94 -9.88 15.61 -3.82
N SER A 95 -10.94 15.96 -4.54
CA SER A 95 -11.42 17.34 -4.73
C SER A 95 -12.58 17.75 -3.80
N TRP A 96 -12.97 16.89 -2.87
CA TRP A 96 -14.11 17.14 -1.99
C TRP A 96 -13.79 18.21 -0.92
N GLU A 97 -14.70 19.15 -0.71
CA GLU A 97 -14.53 20.31 0.19
C GLU A 97 -15.52 20.39 1.38
N ARG A 98 -16.22 19.29 1.72
CA ARG A 98 -17.40 19.24 2.63
C ARG A 98 -18.66 19.93 2.09
N GLU A 99 -19.79 19.44 2.56
CA GLU A 99 -21.10 20.11 2.60
C GLU A 99 -21.44 20.37 4.07
#